data_AF-A0A9E2UZE2-F1
#
_entry.id   AF-A0A9E2UZE2-F1
#
_cell.length_a   1.000
_cell.length_b   1.000
_cell.length_c   1.000
_cell.angle_alpha   90.00
_cell.angle_beta   90.00
_cell.angle_gamma   90.00
#
_symmetry.space_group_name_H-M   'P 1'
#
loop_
_entity.id
_entity.type
_entity.pdbx_description
1 polymer ?
#
loop_
_entity_poly.entity_id
_entity_poly.type
_entity_poly.pdbx_seq_one_letter_code
_entity_poly.pdbx_strand_id
1 'polypeptide(L)'
;MKRTWVKVIAIVVALALCGAGAAFAAKAKAEKEFDIGKALLDSYDLIEKKQYKKADAIMDKILAKDPGNPLALNNKASIMVSEKKFDKADTFLNQALPKAKGFMVQVNRVCSVGNICLAFRPVTSGTGNQDLEPLIKMNIEMVKGYMSAGPLPGSGLR
;
A
#
# COMPACT_ATOMS: atom_id res chain seq x y z
N MET A 1 50.68 16.75 49.79
CA MET A 1 49.20 16.79 49.90
C MET A 1 48.53 17.51 48.72
N LYS A 2 48.89 17.24 47.45
CA LYS A 2 48.28 17.89 46.26
C LYS A 2 47.76 16.90 45.20
N ARG A 3 47.93 15.60 45.43
CA ARG A 3 47.76 14.53 44.42
C ARG A 3 46.44 13.76 44.55
N THR A 4 45.77 13.90 45.69
CA THR A 4 44.46 13.28 45.97
C THR A 4 43.29 14.13 45.48
N TRP A 5 43.41 15.47 45.53
CA TRP A 5 42.35 16.40 45.09
C TRP A 5 42.10 16.39 43.58
N VAL A 6 43.15 16.22 42.77
CA VAL A 6 43.03 16.15 41.31
C VAL A 6 42.23 14.91 40.85
N LYS A 7 42.33 13.80 41.59
CA LYS A 7 41.61 12.56 41.27
C LYS A 7 40.12 12.63 41.61
N VAL A 8 39.75 13.35 42.67
CA VAL A 8 38.33 13.48 43.09
C VAL A 8 37.56 14.40 42.14
N ILE A 9 38.19 15.46 41.63
CA ILE A 9 37.54 16.39 40.67
C ILE A 9 37.33 15.72 39.30
N ALA A 10 38.27 14.87 38.85
CA ALA A 10 38.15 14.16 37.57
C ALA A 10 36.98 13.15 37.55
N ILE A 11 36.61 12.57 38.69
CA ILE A 11 35.52 11.58 38.79
C ILE A 11 34.15 12.25 38.80
N VAL A 12 34.02 13.46 39.38
CA VAL A 12 32.74 14.19 39.43
C VAL A 12 32.39 14.82 38.07
N VAL A 13 33.38 15.22 37.27
CA VAL A 13 33.13 15.76 35.91
C VAL A 13 32.74 14.65 34.92
N ALA A 14 33.22 13.42 35.11
CA ALA A 14 32.84 12.28 34.26
C ALA A 14 31.37 11.83 34.45
N LEU A 15 30.78 12.08 35.63
CA LEU A 15 29.38 11.74 35.93
C LEU A 15 28.37 12.79 35.44
N ALA A 16 28.80 14.02 35.15
CA ALA A 16 27.93 15.08 34.67
C ALA A 16 27.68 15.04 33.14
N LEU A 17 28.45 14.24 32.39
CA LEU A 17 28.30 14.10 30.93
C LEU A 17 27.38 12.95 30.49
N CYS A 18 26.91 12.11 31.42
CA CYS A 18 25.94 11.05 31.11
C CYS A 18 24.46 11.50 31.20
N GLY A 19 24.19 12.72 31.69
CA GLY A 19 22.83 13.21 31.92
C GLY A 19 22.09 13.75 30.69
N ALA A 20 22.80 14.06 29.60
CA ALA A 20 22.18 14.65 28.40
C ALA A 20 21.75 13.62 27.33
N GLY A 21 22.20 12.36 27.43
CA GLY A 21 21.88 11.30 26.47
C GLY A 21 20.51 10.63 26.67
N ALA A 22 19.93 10.73 27.87
CA ALA A 22 18.68 10.04 28.21
C ALA A 22 17.41 10.77 27.75
N ALA A 23 17.50 12.06 27.36
CA ALA A 23 16.33 12.87 27.01
C ALA A 23 15.82 12.68 25.56
N PHE A 24 16.59 12.00 24.69
CA PHE A 24 16.16 11.72 23.31
C PHE A 24 15.57 10.31 23.11
N ALA A 25 15.59 9.45 24.14
CA ALA A 25 15.17 8.05 24.03
C ALA A 25 13.69 7.77 24.41
N ALA A 26 12.87 8.80 24.65
CA ALA A 26 11.53 8.62 25.18
C ALA A 26 10.44 9.37 24.38
N LYS A 27 10.34 9.12 23.07
CA LYS A 27 9.10 9.33 22.31
C LYS A 27 8.89 8.29 21.20
N ALA A 28 9.32 7.05 21.43
CA ALA A 28 8.74 5.93 20.70
C ALA A 28 7.42 5.55 21.39
N LYS A 29 6.34 6.29 21.10
CA LYS A 29 5.00 5.73 21.30
C LYS A 29 4.98 4.45 20.47
N ALA A 30 4.71 3.31 21.10
CA ALA A 30 4.46 2.06 20.40
C ALA A 30 3.30 2.31 19.42
N GLU A 31 3.66 2.60 18.17
CA GLU A 31 2.71 2.76 17.09
C GLU A 31 2.08 1.39 16.90
N LYS A 32 0.75 1.31 17.02
CA LYS A 32 0.02 0.06 16.84
C LYS A 32 0.47 -0.52 15.49
N GLU A 33 0.99 -1.75 15.51
CA GLU A 33 1.60 -2.38 14.33
C GLU A 33 0.66 -2.27 13.13
N PHE A 34 1.20 -1.78 12.01
CA PHE A 34 0.41 -1.58 10.80
C PHE A 34 0.15 -2.93 10.13
N ASP A 35 -1.06 -3.44 10.29
CA ASP A 35 -1.51 -4.69 9.68
C ASP A 35 -1.84 -4.47 8.19
N ILE A 36 -0.95 -4.97 7.32
CA ILE A 36 -1.11 -4.89 5.86
C ILE A 36 -2.35 -5.63 5.38
N GLY A 37 -2.65 -6.81 5.93
CA GLY A 37 -3.80 -7.62 5.51
C GLY A 37 -5.12 -6.93 5.81
N LYS A 38 -5.25 -6.36 7.01
CA LYS A 38 -6.39 -5.52 7.38
C LYS A 38 -6.46 -4.26 6.53
N ALA A 39 -5.34 -3.57 6.29
CA ALA A 39 -5.32 -2.38 5.45
C ALA A 39 -5.74 -2.68 3.99
N LEU A 40 -5.34 -3.83 3.44
CA LEU A 40 -5.78 -4.31 2.13
C LEU A 40 -7.29 -4.55 2.09
N LEU A 41 -7.87 -5.11 3.17
CA LEU A 41 -9.32 -5.30 3.27
C LEU A 41 -10.06 -3.96 3.39
N ASP A 42 -9.64 -3.11 4.33
CA ASP A 42 -10.26 -1.80 4.57
C ASP A 42 -10.24 -0.93 3.31
N SER A 43 -9.13 -0.95 2.57
CA SER A 43 -9.00 -0.22 1.31
C SER A 43 -9.85 -0.81 0.19
N TYR A 44 -9.98 -2.14 0.10
CA TYR A 44 -10.91 -2.79 -0.83
C TYR A 44 -12.37 -2.38 -0.56
N ASP A 45 -12.80 -2.39 0.71
CA ASP A 45 -14.16 -1.97 1.09
C ASP A 45 -14.41 -0.48 0.74
N LEU A 46 -13.38 0.36 0.81
CA LEU A 46 -13.46 1.75 0.37
C LEU A 46 -13.58 1.88 -1.15
N ILE A 47 -12.89 1.03 -1.93
CA ILE A 47 -13.04 0.96 -3.40
C ILE A 47 -14.48 0.54 -3.76
N GLU A 48 -15.04 -0.46 -3.09
CA GLU A 48 -16.45 -0.87 -3.30
C GLU A 48 -17.42 0.29 -3.02
N LYS A 49 -17.12 1.13 -2.03
CA LYS A 49 -17.89 2.34 -1.69
C LYS A 49 -17.55 3.57 -2.56
N LYS A 50 -16.74 3.41 -3.61
CA LYS A 50 -16.22 4.49 -4.49
C LYS A 50 -15.47 5.60 -3.74
N GLN A 51 -14.95 5.32 -2.54
CA GLN A 51 -14.17 6.26 -1.74
C GLN A 51 -12.69 6.22 -2.14
N TYR A 52 -12.41 6.44 -3.42
CA TYR A 52 -11.11 6.19 -4.04
C TYR A 52 -9.96 6.95 -3.38
N LYS A 53 -10.14 8.23 -3.04
CA LYS A 53 -9.10 9.03 -2.35
C LYS A 53 -8.68 8.44 -1.00
N LYS A 54 -9.64 7.88 -0.25
CA LYS A 54 -9.35 7.24 1.05
C LYS A 54 -8.67 5.90 0.85
N ALA A 55 -9.12 5.12 -0.13
CA ALA A 55 -8.48 3.85 -0.48
C ALA A 55 -7.02 4.07 -0.92
N ASP A 56 -6.76 5.05 -1.79
CA ASP A 56 -5.42 5.39 -2.29
C ASP A 56 -4.48 5.79 -1.15
N ALA A 57 -4.95 6.59 -0.19
CA ALA A 57 -4.17 6.96 0.99
C ALA A 57 -3.81 5.75 1.90
N ILE A 58 -4.64 4.69 1.92
CA ILE A 58 -4.30 3.44 2.61
C ILE A 58 -3.30 2.64 1.77
N MET A 59 -3.47 2.59 0.45
CA MET A 59 -2.52 1.93 -0.45
C MET A 59 -1.12 2.54 -0.35
N ASP A 60 -1.00 3.86 -0.25
CA ASP A 60 0.28 4.53 -0.05
C ASP A 60 0.97 4.08 1.24
N LYS A 61 0.21 3.85 2.31
CA LYS A 61 0.76 3.32 3.58
C LYS A 61 1.20 1.87 3.44
N ILE A 62 0.42 1.05 2.72
CA ILE A 62 0.80 -0.35 2.44
C ILE A 62 2.10 -0.37 1.63
N LEU A 63 2.16 0.40 0.54
CA LEU A 63 3.31 0.45 -0.36
C LEU A 63 4.55 1.11 0.27
N ALA A 64 4.39 1.96 1.29
CA ALA A 64 5.53 2.44 2.08
C ALA A 64 6.18 1.33 2.93
N LYS A 65 5.43 0.28 3.30
CA LYS A 65 5.91 -0.87 4.09
C LYS A 65 6.29 -2.06 3.22
N ASP A 66 5.51 -2.34 2.18
CA ASP A 66 5.75 -3.36 1.17
C ASP A 66 5.59 -2.74 -0.23
N PRO A 67 6.65 -2.11 -0.77
CA PRO A 67 6.60 -1.40 -2.06
C PRO A 67 6.22 -2.27 -3.25
N GLY A 68 6.34 -3.59 -3.13
CA GLY A 68 6.02 -4.55 -4.19
C GLY A 68 4.73 -5.31 -3.95
N ASN A 69 3.90 -4.94 -2.98
CA ASN A 69 2.69 -5.69 -2.66
C ASN A 69 1.80 -5.81 -3.90
N PRO A 70 1.66 -7.01 -4.50
CA PRO A 70 1.04 -7.16 -5.81
C PRO A 70 -0.44 -6.80 -5.78
N LEU A 71 -1.13 -7.07 -4.66
CA LEU A 71 -2.53 -6.73 -4.51
C LEU A 71 -2.75 -5.23 -4.32
N ALA A 72 -1.91 -4.55 -3.54
CA ALA A 72 -2.01 -3.10 -3.37
C ALA A 72 -1.78 -2.37 -4.70
N LEU A 73 -0.75 -2.76 -5.45
CA LEU A 73 -0.45 -2.19 -6.78
C LEU A 73 -1.59 -2.44 -7.77
N ASN A 74 -2.13 -3.67 -7.82
CA ASN A 74 -3.29 -3.99 -8.64
C ASN A 74 -4.53 -3.16 -8.25
N ASN A 75 -4.83 -3.04 -6.97
CA ASN A 75 -5.98 -2.26 -6.51
C ASN A 75 -5.76 -0.76 -6.73
N LYS A 76 -4.53 -0.25 -6.69
CA LYS A 76 -4.20 1.13 -7.09
C LYS A 76 -4.43 1.34 -8.59
N ALA A 77 -4.08 0.36 -9.43
CA ALA A 77 -4.42 0.40 -10.85
C ALA A 77 -5.94 0.48 -11.08
N SER A 78 -6.75 -0.24 -10.30
CA SER A 78 -8.22 -0.14 -10.37
C SER A 78 -8.74 1.28 -10.07
N ILE A 79 -8.10 1.98 -9.11
CA ILE A 79 -8.42 3.39 -8.82
C ILE A 79 -8.06 4.26 -10.03
N MET A 80 -6.88 4.07 -10.63
CA MET A 80 -6.49 4.81 -11.84
C MET A 80 -7.45 4.58 -13.02
N VAL A 81 -7.96 3.35 -13.20
CA VAL A 81 -8.99 3.04 -14.21
C VAL A 81 -10.29 3.79 -13.93
N SER A 82 -10.73 3.86 -12.67
CA SER A 82 -11.92 4.64 -12.29
C SER A 82 -11.78 6.14 -12.62
N GLU A 83 -10.54 6.64 -12.63
CA GLU A 83 -10.18 8.01 -12.99
C GLU A 83 -9.85 8.18 -14.49
N LYS A 84 -10.00 7.13 -15.30
CA LYS A 84 -9.63 7.07 -16.74
C LYS A 84 -8.13 7.34 -17.02
N LYS A 85 -7.27 7.12 -16.03
CA LYS A 85 -5.81 7.24 -16.12
C LYS A 85 -5.20 5.89 -16.50
N PHE A 86 -5.48 5.44 -17.71
CA PHE A 86 -5.13 4.08 -18.17
C PHE A 86 -3.61 3.85 -18.27
N ASP A 87 -2.84 4.87 -18.62
CA ASP A 87 -1.37 4.89 -18.60
C ASP A 87 -0.80 4.56 -17.21
N LYS A 88 -1.36 5.17 -16.17
CA LYS A 88 -0.95 4.91 -14.78
C LYS A 88 -1.43 3.55 -14.30
N ALA A 89 -2.62 3.12 -14.71
CA ALA A 89 -3.11 1.78 -14.41
C ALA A 89 -2.18 0.71 -14.98
N ASP A 90 -1.78 0.81 -16.25
CA ASP A 90 -0.84 -0.12 -16.89
C ASP A 90 0.50 -0.13 -16.15
N THR A 91 1.01 1.04 -15.76
CA THR A 91 2.26 1.15 -14.97
C THR A 91 2.17 0.35 -13.66
N PHE A 92 1.12 0.54 -12.86
CA PHE A 92 0.97 -0.18 -11.59
C PHE A 92 0.75 -1.68 -11.78
N LEU A 93 0.03 -2.10 -12.82
CA LEU A 93 -0.17 -3.52 -13.11
C LEU A 93 1.15 -4.22 -13.48
N ASN A 94 1.99 -3.56 -14.29
CA ASN A 94 3.30 -4.08 -14.64
C ASN A 94 4.25 -4.13 -13.42
N GLN A 95 4.09 -3.21 -12.46
CA GLN A 95 4.82 -3.29 -11.18
C GLN A 95 4.33 -4.44 -10.28
N ALA A 96 3.04 -4.77 -10.34
CA ALA A 96 2.43 -5.82 -9.53
C ALA A 96 2.82 -7.24 -10.01
N LEU A 97 2.90 -7.43 -11.33
CA LEU A 97 3.02 -8.73 -11.97
C LEU A 97 4.19 -9.61 -11.46
N PRO A 98 5.42 -9.09 -11.24
CA PRO A 98 6.55 -9.91 -10.81
C PRO A 98 6.36 -10.63 -9.47
N LYS A 99 5.48 -10.12 -8.60
CA LYS A 99 5.21 -10.72 -7.27
C LYS A 99 3.81 -11.35 -7.16
N ALA A 100 3.07 -11.42 -8.26
CA ALA A 100 1.67 -11.84 -8.23
C ALA A 100 1.48 -13.36 -8.16
N LYS A 101 2.43 -14.14 -8.70
CA LYS A 101 2.33 -15.60 -8.79
C LYS A 101 2.18 -16.24 -7.41
N GLY A 102 1.16 -17.08 -7.24
CA GLY A 102 0.85 -17.74 -5.98
C GLY A 102 0.22 -16.83 -4.92
N PHE A 103 0.02 -15.54 -5.23
CA PHE A 103 -0.72 -14.64 -4.33
C PHE A 103 -2.22 -14.92 -4.50
N MET A 104 -2.82 -15.54 -3.50
CA MET A 104 -4.22 -15.91 -3.56
C MET A 104 -5.13 -14.74 -3.21
N VAL A 105 -6.21 -14.59 -3.96
CA VAL A 105 -7.26 -13.58 -3.72
C VAL A 105 -8.64 -14.23 -3.68
N GLN A 106 -9.61 -13.50 -3.13
CA GLN A 106 -11.02 -13.87 -3.21
C GLN A 106 -11.68 -13.09 -4.34
N VAL A 107 -12.13 -13.81 -5.37
CA VAL A 107 -12.99 -13.27 -6.43
C VAL A 107 -14.40 -13.79 -6.16
N ASN A 108 -15.22 -13.02 -5.44
CA ASN A 108 -16.61 -13.38 -5.12
C ASN A 108 -17.66 -12.36 -5.61
N ARG A 109 -17.24 -11.21 -6.17
CA ARG A 109 -18.13 -10.23 -6.80
C ARG A 109 -17.50 -9.57 -8.02
N VAL A 110 -18.25 -9.53 -9.13
CA VAL A 110 -18.03 -8.62 -10.25
C VAL A 110 -18.88 -7.38 -9.96
N CYS A 111 -18.30 -6.29 -9.46
CA CYS A 111 -19.06 -5.08 -9.16
C CYS A 111 -19.27 -4.26 -10.44
N SER A 112 -20.51 -4.22 -10.95
CA SER A 112 -20.88 -3.40 -12.11
C SER A 112 -20.91 -1.92 -11.77
N VAL A 113 -19.87 -1.21 -12.19
CA VAL A 113 -20.00 0.20 -12.62
C VAL A 113 -19.17 0.34 -13.89
N GLY A 114 -19.80 0.10 -15.04
CA GLY A 114 -19.12 -0.02 -16.34
C GLY A 114 -18.53 -1.41 -16.65
N ASN A 115 -18.96 -2.47 -15.95
CA ASN A 115 -18.56 -3.88 -16.13
C ASN A 115 -17.08 -4.24 -15.85
N ILE A 116 -16.33 -3.42 -15.12
CA ILE A 116 -14.91 -3.69 -14.88
C ILE A 116 -14.60 -3.68 -13.38
N CYS A 117 -14.21 -4.85 -12.87
CA CYS A 117 -13.67 -4.98 -11.52
C CYS A 117 -12.24 -5.51 -11.62
N LEU A 118 -11.26 -4.58 -11.61
CA LEU A 118 -9.82 -4.91 -11.57
C LEU A 118 -9.31 -5.03 -10.13
N ALA A 119 -10.11 -4.63 -9.13
CA ALA A 119 -9.74 -4.74 -7.73
C ALA A 119 -10.09 -6.12 -7.19
N PHE A 120 -9.19 -6.71 -6.41
CA PHE A 120 -9.44 -8.01 -5.78
C PHE A 120 -9.41 -7.89 -4.25
N ARG A 121 -10.24 -8.70 -3.61
CA ARG A 121 -10.32 -8.77 -2.16
C ARG A 121 -9.19 -9.67 -1.63
N PRO A 122 -8.45 -9.26 -0.59
CA PRO A 122 -7.47 -10.15 0.05
C PRO A 122 -8.17 -11.34 0.71
N VAL A 123 -7.43 -12.44 0.87
CA VAL A 123 -7.90 -13.59 1.67
C VAL A 123 -7.81 -13.22 3.14
N THR A 124 -8.97 -13.11 3.80
CA THR A 124 -9.08 -12.74 5.22
C THR A 124 -9.70 -13.86 6.06
N SER A 125 -10.31 -14.84 5.39
CA SER A 125 -10.92 -16.03 5.98
C SER A 125 -11.10 -17.08 4.88
N GLY A 126 -10.85 -18.36 5.17
CA GLY A 126 -10.92 -19.43 4.17
C GLY A 126 -9.74 -19.43 3.20
N THR A 127 -9.80 -20.26 2.16
CA THR A 127 -8.78 -20.31 1.11
C THR A 127 -9.17 -19.38 -0.03
N GLY A 128 -8.23 -18.54 -0.49
CA GLY A 128 -8.42 -17.80 -1.73
C GLY A 128 -8.75 -18.76 -2.88
N ASN A 129 -9.57 -18.30 -3.81
CA ASN A 129 -10.11 -19.15 -4.86
C ASN A 129 -9.44 -18.92 -6.22
N GLN A 130 -8.60 -17.89 -6.36
CA GLN A 130 -7.91 -17.56 -7.61
C GLN A 130 -6.49 -17.06 -7.32
N ASP A 131 -5.57 -17.38 -8.23
CA ASP A 131 -4.22 -16.79 -8.28
C ASP A 131 -4.31 -15.38 -8.89
N LEU A 132 -3.58 -14.43 -8.32
CA LEU A 132 -3.58 -13.04 -8.76
C LEU A 132 -2.86 -12.82 -10.10
N GLU A 133 -1.85 -13.63 -10.45
CA GLU A 133 -1.06 -13.46 -11.68
C GLU A 133 -1.91 -13.46 -12.96
N PRO A 134 -2.77 -14.48 -13.25
CA PRO A 134 -3.59 -14.47 -14.45
C PRO A 134 -4.59 -13.30 -14.46
N LEU A 135 -5.05 -12.87 -13.29
CA LEU A 135 -5.97 -11.74 -13.17
C LEU A 135 -5.28 -10.41 -13.51
N ILE A 136 -4.04 -10.20 -13.06
CA ILE A 136 -3.26 -9.02 -13.44
C ILE A 136 -2.97 -9.00 -14.94
N LYS A 137 -2.65 -10.14 -15.56
CA LYS A 137 -2.45 -10.22 -17.03
C LYS A 137 -3.72 -9.81 -17.79
N MET A 138 -4.87 -10.34 -17.38
CA MET A 138 -6.18 -9.93 -17.92
C MET A 138 -6.43 -8.42 -17.73
N ASN A 139 -6.09 -7.87 -16.56
CA ASN A 139 -6.23 -6.45 -16.27
C ASN A 139 -5.34 -5.58 -17.18
N ILE A 140 -4.12 -6.02 -17.47
CA ILE A 140 -3.18 -5.34 -18.40
C ILE A 140 -3.77 -5.29 -19.81
N GLU A 141 -4.26 -6.44 -20.32
CA GLU A 141 -4.87 -6.51 -21.65
C GLU A 141 -6.08 -5.58 -21.76
N MET A 142 -6.92 -5.56 -20.73
CA MET A 142 -8.08 -4.68 -20.68
C MET A 142 -7.68 -3.20 -20.70
N VAL A 143 -6.72 -2.79 -19.86
CA VAL A 143 -6.23 -1.40 -19.80
C VAL A 143 -5.61 -0.98 -21.14
N LYS A 144 -4.82 -1.85 -21.78
CA LYS A 144 -4.28 -1.61 -23.13
C LYS A 144 -5.38 -1.45 -24.18
N GLY A 145 -6.46 -2.23 -24.06
CA GLY A 145 -7.68 -2.05 -24.84
C GLY A 145 -8.20 -0.61 -24.77
N TYR A 146 -8.35 -0.06 -23.57
CA TYR A 146 -8.80 1.33 -23.37
C TYR A 146 -7.82 2.40 -23.87
N MET A 147 -6.52 2.12 -23.85
CA MET A 147 -5.51 3.04 -24.39
C MET A 147 -5.51 3.06 -25.94
N SER A 148 -5.88 1.93 -26.56
CA SER A 148 -5.90 1.76 -28.01
C SER A 148 -7.24 2.14 -28.65
N ALA A 149 -8.35 1.95 -27.93
CA ALA A 149 -9.64 2.49 -28.31
C ALA A 149 -9.59 4.01 -28.13
N GLY A 150 -9.81 4.78 -29.20
CA GLY A 150 -9.96 6.25 -29.10
C GLY A 150 -11.05 6.67 -28.10
N PRO A 151 -11.28 7.99 -27.90
CA PRO A 151 -12.21 8.48 -26.89
C PRO A 151 -13.55 7.74 -26.95
N LEU A 152 -13.99 7.17 -25.81
CA LEU A 152 -15.22 6.38 -25.73
C LEU A 152 -16.38 7.15 -26.40
N PRO A 153 -17.04 6.56 -27.42
CA PRO A 153 -18.22 7.16 -28.01
C PRO A 153 -19.27 7.37 -26.90
N GLY A 154 -19.66 8.63 -26.66
CA GLY A 154 -20.71 8.96 -25.67
C GLY A 154 -20.25 9.69 -24.41
N SER A 155 -18.97 10.07 -24.27
CA SER A 155 -18.54 11.01 -23.22
C SER A 155 -18.80 12.48 -23.56
N GLY A 156 -19.93 12.75 -24.22
CA GLY A 156 -20.48 14.10 -24.26
C GLY A 156 -20.96 14.47 -22.86
N LEU A 157 -20.60 15.67 -22.41
CA LEU A 157 -21.21 16.32 -21.24
C LEU A 157 -22.73 16.22 -21.38
N ARG A 158 -23.38 15.49 -20.47
CA ARG A 158 -24.76 15.74 -20.09
C ARG A 158 -24.74 16.49 -18.78
#